data_AF-A0A7K0K1R1-F1
#
_entry.id   AF-A0A7K0K1R1-F1
#
_cell.length_a   1.000
_cell.length_b   1.000
_cell.length_c   1.000
_cell.angle_alpha   90.00
_cell.angle_beta   90.00
_cell.angle_gamma   90.00
#
_symmetry.space_group_name_H-M   'P 1'
#
loop_
_entity.id
_entity.type
_entity.pdbx_description
1 polymer ?
#
loop_
_entity_poly.entity_id
_entity_poly.type
_entity_poly.pdbx_seq_one_letter_code
_entity_poly.pdbx_strand_id
1 'polypeptide(L)'
;MNETELRDKTGVPLVVGLGAKGRAFAVAYADRPEEPVGVTYFLDRESGGEPHHGQGAGTSGGEGESERIFFHTEVLPDYSGRGLAGVLVEQALVESARTGKTVVPVCPVVRGWLDKHDYEGTWRHPTDKDIAWLRAALGGQ
;
A
#
# COMPACT_ATOMS: atom_id res chain seq x y z
N MET A 1 12.41 -15.57 13.37
CA MET A 1 11.73 -14.37 12.85
C MET A 1 10.34 -14.86 12.53
N ASN A 2 9.34 -14.48 13.32
CA ASN A 2 8.01 -15.07 13.24
C ASN A 2 7.37 -14.66 11.91
N GLU A 3 7.33 -15.59 10.96
CA GLU A 3 6.42 -15.53 9.82
C GLU A 3 5.01 -15.53 10.41
N THR A 4 4.43 -14.34 10.61
CA THR A 4 3.03 -14.21 10.96
C THR A 4 2.25 -14.82 9.81
N GLU A 5 1.87 -16.09 9.97
CA GLU A 5 1.11 -16.81 8.96
C GLU A 5 -0.23 -16.08 8.80
N LEU A 6 -0.31 -15.24 7.76
CA LEU A 6 -1.49 -14.43 7.50
C LEU A 6 -2.63 -15.41 7.29
N ARG A 7 -3.72 -15.24 8.03
CA ARG A 7 -4.87 -16.14 7.97
C ARG A 7 -6.14 -15.31 7.93
N ASP A 8 -7.14 -15.80 7.22
CA ASP A 8 -8.48 -15.22 7.32
C ASP A 8 -9.15 -15.63 8.65
N LYS A 9 -10.31 -15.04 8.96
CA LYS A 9 -11.12 -15.41 10.13
C LYS A 9 -11.44 -16.90 10.24
N THR A 10 -11.46 -17.64 9.14
CA THR A 10 -11.68 -19.11 9.16
C THR A 10 -10.40 -19.92 9.41
N GLY A 11 -9.25 -19.25 9.54
CA GLY A 11 -7.95 -19.87 9.82
C GLY A 11 -7.20 -20.34 8.58
N VAL A 12 -7.70 -20.03 7.38
CA VAL A 12 -7.07 -20.43 6.11
C VAL A 12 -5.90 -19.50 5.79
N PRO A 13 -4.72 -20.04 5.41
CA PRO A 13 -3.53 -19.25 5.13
C PRO A 13 -3.69 -18.37 3.88
N LEU A 14 -3.16 -17.17 3.99
CA LEU A 14 -3.16 -16.10 3.01
C LEU A 14 -1.72 -15.74 2.66
N VAL A 15 -1.54 -15.24 1.45
CA VAL A 15 -0.29 -14.64 0.99
C VAL A 15 -0.60 -13.23 0.50
N VAL A 16 0.25 -12.28 0.89
CA VAL A 16 0.21 -10.92 0.35
C VAL A 16 1.50 -10.67 -0.40
N GLY A 17 1.36 -10.23 -1.65
CA GLY A 17 2.49 -9.94 -2.53
C GLY A 17 2.31 -8.63 -3.26
N LEU A 18 3.43 -8.06 -3.71
CA LEU A 18 3.39 -6.94 -4.64
C LEU A 18 3.00 -7.46 -6.03
N GLY A 19 1.95 -6.90 -6.61
CA GLY A 19 1.48 -7.28 -7.95
C GLY A 19 2.55 -7.02 -9.02
N ALA A 20 2.44 -7.71 -10.16
CA ALA A 20 3.45 -7.74 -11.22
C ALA A 20 3.87 -6.35 -11.77
N LYS A 21 3.05 -5.31 -11.62
CA LYS A 21 3.36 -3.93 -12.03
C LYS A 21 3.98 -3.05 -10.93
N GLY A 22 4.18 -3.59 -9.72
CA GLY A 22 4.79 -2.86 -8.61
C GLY A 22 3.96 -1.70 -8.03
N ARG A 23 2.67 -1.61 -8.39
CA ARG A 23 1.76 -0.49 -8.03
C ARG A 23 0.49 -0.94 -7.30
N ALA A 24 0.46 -2.19 -6.86
CA ALA A 24 -0.64 -2.74 -6.08
C ALA A 24 -0.12 -3.86 -5.19
N PHE A 25 -0.68 -4.00 -3.99
CA PHE A 25 -0.55 -5.23 -3.22
C PHE A 25 -1.77 -6.10 -3.49
N ALA A 26 -1.56 -7.40 -3.59
CA ALA A 26 -2.61 -8.37 -3.80
C ALA A 26 -2.58 -9.40 -2.69
N VAL A 27 -3.76 -9.72 -2.15
CA VAL A 27 -3.96 -10.82 -1.20
C VAL A 27 -4.60 -11.98 -1.93
N ALA A 28 -4.05 -13.16 -1.75
CA ALA A 28 -4.55 -14.41 -2.28
C ALA A 28 -4.49 -15.50 -1.21
N TYR A 29 -5.20 -16.61 -1.42
CA TYR A 29 -5.06 -17.77 -0.56
C TYR A 29 -3.74 -18.49 -0.88
N ALA A 30 -3.07 -19.04 0.13
CA ALA A 30 -1.77 -19.71 -0.08
C ALA A 30 -1.86 -20.92 -1.03
N ASP A 31 -3.03 -21.57 -1.10
CA ASP A 31 -3.34 -22.64 -2.04
C ASP A 31 -3.42 -22.15 -3.50
N ARG A 32 -3.77 -20.88 -3.72
CA ARG A 32 -3.95 -20.26 -5.04
C ARG A 32 -3.42 -18.83 -5.10
N PRO A 33 -2.10 -18.66 -5.05
CA PRO A 33 -1.47 -17.33 -5.00
C PRO A 33 -1.67 -16.51 -6.29
N GLU A 34 -1.98 -17.18 -7.40
CA GLU A 34 -2.26 -16.56 -8.70
C GLU A 34 -3.68 -15.99 -8.84
N GLU A 35 -4.59 -16.33 -7.91
CA GLU A 35 -5.97 -15.85 -7.88
C GLU A 35 -6.16 -14.86 -6.73
N PRO A 36 -5.80 -13.58 -6.92
CA PRO A 36 -5.96 -12.59 -5.87
C PRO A 36 -7.44 -12.34 -5.59
N VAL A 37 -7.81 -12.48 -4.32
CA VAL A 37 -9.16 -12.21 -3.81
C VAL A 37 -9.32 -10.78 -3.35
N GLY A 38 -8.23 -10.02 -3.27
CA GLY A 38 -8.26 -8.58 -3.02
C GLY A 38 -7.00 -7.88 -3.48
N VAL A 39 -7.14 -6.62 -3.85
CA VAL A 39 -6.08 -5.77 -4.38
C VAL A 39 -6.18 -4.36 -3.78
N THR A 40 -5.04 -3.78 -3.40
CA THR A 40 -4.96 -2.40 -2.96
C THR A 40 -3.94 -1.67 -3.81
N TYR A 41 -4.42 -0.69 -4.56
CA TYR A 41 -3.64 0.08 -5.50
C TYR A 41 -3.05 1.30 -4.82
N PHE A 42 -1.80 1.57 -5.18
CA PHE A 42 -1.08 2.73 -4.68
C PHE A 42 -0.25 3.38 -5.79
N LEU A 43 0.05 4.66 -5.62
CA LEU A 43 1.07 5.34 -6.39
C LEU A 43 2.09 5.92 -5.42
N ASP A 44 3.36 5.72 -5.74
CA ASP A 44 4.46 6.39 -5.06
C ASP A 44 4.65 7.77 -5.70
N ARG A 45 4.63 8.82 -4.88
CA ARG A 45 4.99 10.19 -5.24
C ARG A 45 6.30 10.51 -4.54
N GLU A 46 7.32 10.87 -5.30
CA GLU A 46 8.54 11.43 -4.73
C GLU A 46 8.16 12.81 -4.15
N SER A 47 8.24 12.98 -2.83
CA SER A 47 8.20 14.32 -2.25
C SER A 47 9.47 14.98 -2.74
N GLY A 48 9.34 15.95 -3.64
CA GLY A 48 10.47 16.69 -4.16
C GLY A 48 11.16 17.40 -3.02
N GLY A 49 12.17 16.77 -2.43
CA GLY A 49 13.25 17.51 -1.79
C GLY A 49 13.83 18.42 -2.86
N GLU A 50 13.99 19.70 -2.53
CA GLU A 50 14.77 20.64 -3.33
C GLU A 50 16.03 19.93 -3.85
N PRO A 51 16.40 20.06 -5.13
CA PRO A 51 17.57 19.36 -5.66
C PRO A 51 18.80 19.84 -4.89
N HIS A 52 19.28 19.01 -3.95
CA HIS A 52 20.57 19.24 -3.32
C HIS A 52 21.62 19.07 -4.42
N HIS A 53 22.19 20.20 -4.86
CA HIS A 53 23.29 20.26 -5.81
C HIS A 53 24.50 19.52 -5.19
N GLY A 54 24.70 18.26 -5.57
CA GLY A 54 25.79 17.44 -5.07
C GLY A 54 26.01 16.22 -5.96
N GLN A 55 26.99 16.33 -6.83
CA GLN A 55 27.40 15.32 -7.80
C GLN A 55 27.95 14.07 -7.09
N GLY A 56 27.38 12.89 -7.36
CA GLY A 56 27.90 11.63 -6.82
C GLY A 56 27.28 10.41 -7.49
N ALA A 57 28.09 9.68 -8.26
CA ALA A 57 27.73 8.43 -8.89
C ALA A 57 27.68 7.29 -7.87
N GLY A 58 26.63 6.47 -7.91
CA GLY A 58 26.65 5.11 -7.36
C GLY A 58 25.51 4.76 -6.41
N THR A 59 24.78 3.71 -6.79
CA THR A 59 23.81 2.90 -6.03
C THR A 59 22.37 3.40 -5.92
N SER A 60 21.49 2.54 -6.45
CA SER A 60 20.04 2.58 -6.42
C SER A 60 19.53 2.56 -4.98
N GLY A 61 18.85 3.63 -4.57
CA GLY A 61 18.24 3.77 -3.26
C GLY A 61 17.91 5.22 -3.02
N GLY A 62 16.95 5.75 -3.77
CA GLY A 62 16.48 7.11 -3.55
C GLY A 62 15.88 7.23 -2.15
N GLU A 63 16.69 7.67 -1.19
CA GLU A 63 16.28 8.15 0.14
C GLU A 63 15.61 9.53 0.02
N GLY A 64 14.80 9.72 -1.02
CA GLY A 64 13.87 10.83 -1.11
C GLY A 64 12.61 10.42 -0.36
N GLU A 65 12.13 11.28 0.54
CA GLU A 65 10.86 11.14 1.25
C GLU A 65 9.75 10.80 0.25
N SER A 66 9.47 9.52 0.06
CA SER A 66 8.53 9.07 -0.96
C SER A 66 7.20 8.83 -0.27
N GLU A 67 6.17 9.51 -0.74
CA GLU A 67 4.81 9.34 -0.24
C GLU A 67 4.11 8.24 -1.02
N ARG A 68 3.47 7.31 -0.31
CA ARG A 68 2.67 6.26 -0.92
C ARG A 68 1.19 6.57 -0.77
N ILE A 69 0.54 6.87 -1.88
CA ILE A 69 -0.86 7.26 -1.95
C ILE A 69 -1.71 6.02 -2.26
N PHE A 70 -2.46 5.53 -1.27
CA PHE A 70 -3.41 4.44 -1.44
C PHE A 70 -4.77 4.98 -1.86
N PHE A 71 -5.15 4.74 -3.11
CA PHE A 71 -6.32 5.38 -3.70
C PHE A 71 -7.51 4.46 -3.90
N HIS A 72 -7.27 3.16 -4.03
CA HIS A 72 -8.34 2.22 -4.28
C HIS A 72 -8.00 0.86 -3.67
N THR A 73 -8.96 0.28 -2.96
CA THR A 73 -8.87 -1.06 -2.39
C THR A 73 -10.13 -1.80 -2.80
N GLU A 74 -9.95 -2.96 -3.43
CA GLU A 74 -11.03 -3.81 -3.89
C GLU A 74 -10.81 -5.21 -3.32
N VAL A 75 -11.87 -5.83 -2.83
CA VAL A 75 -11.89 -7.22 -2.40
C VAL A 75 -13.10 -7.86 -3.05
N LEU A 76 -12.92 -9.08 -3.54
CA LEU A 76 -14.00 -9.83 -4.16
C LEU A 76 -15.20 -9.94 -3.20
N PRO A 77 -16.44 -9.71 -3.68
CA PRO A 77 -17.62 -9.65 -2.83
C PRO A 77 -17.86 -10.96 -2.06
N ASP A 78 -17.60 -12.12 -2.68
CA ASP A 78 -17.67 -13.45 -2.06
C ASP A 78 -16.76 -13.62 -0.83
N TYR A 79 -15.74 -12.78 -0.72
CA TYR A 79 -14.74 -12.81 0.35
C TYR A 79 -14.79 -11.56 1.24
N SER A 80 -15.71 -10.63 0.97
CA SER A 80 -15.98 -9.49 1.84
C SER A 80 -16.49 -9.95 3.22
N GLY A 81 -16.17 -9.20 4.28
CA GLY A 81 -16.55 -9.55 5.66
C GLY A 81 -15.63 -10.56 6.38
N ARG A 82 -14.73 -11.24 5.64
CA ARG A 82 -13.75 -12.19 6.18
C ARG A 82 -12.50 -11.56 6.80
N GLY A 83 -12.42 -10.23 6.80
CA GLY A 83 -11.27 -9.48 7.32
C GLY A 83 -10.11 -9.33 6.33
N LEU A 84 -10.24 -9.84 5.09
CA LEU A 84 -9.18 -9.79 4.07
C LEU A 84 -8.74 -8.38 3.71
N ALA A 85 -9.67 -7.43 3.63
CA ALA A 85 -9.34 -6.03 3.39
C ALA A 85 -8.42 -5.47 4.47
N GLY A 86 -8.64 -5.85 5.74
CA GLY A 86 -7.81 -5.42 6.86
C GLY A 86 -6.41 -6.02 6.77
N VAL A 87 -6.30 -7.34 6.52
CA VAL A 87 -5.00 -8.01 6.34
C VAL A 87 -4.22 -7.42 5.17
N LEU A 88 -4.88 -7.21 4.03
CA LEU A 88 -4.26 -6.63 2.85
C LEU A 88 -3.73 -5.21 3.12
N VAL A 89 -4.54 -4.38 3.77
CA VAL A 89 -4.16 -3.01 4.11
C VAL A 89 -3.02 -3.01 5.12
N GLU A 90 -3.12 -3.80 6.19
CA GLU A 90 -2.06 -3.94 7.20
C GLU A 90 -0.72 -4.29 6.55
N GLN A 91 -0.68 -5.33 5.72
CA GLN A 91 0.57 -5.75 5.07
C GLN A 91 1.11 -4.69 4.12
N ALA A 92 0.24 -4.03 3.36
CA ALA A 92 0.64 -2.92 2.50
C ALA A 92 1.22 -1.74 3.30
N LEU A 93 0.67 -1.46 4.48
CA LEU A 93 1.15 -0.42 5.39
C LEU A 93 2.48 -0.81 6.05
N VAL A 94 2.60 -2.02 6.57
CA VAL A 94 3.85 -2.55 7.14
C VAL A 94 4.99 -2.48 6.13
N GLU A 95 4.77 -2.91 4.89
CA GLU A 95 5.76 -2.77 3.83
C GLU A 95 6.09 -1.31 3.52
N SER A 96 5.11 -0.40 3.60
CA SER A 96 5.33 1.03 3.40
C SER A 96 6.17 1.65 4.53
N ALA A 97 5.87 1.32 5.78
CA ALA A 97 6.66 1.70 6.94
C ALA A 97 8.09 1.16 6.86
N ARG A 98 8.25 -0.11 6.45
CA ARG A 98 9.56 -0.75 6.24
C ARG A 98 10.40 -0.03 5.20
N THR A 99 9.76 0.52 4.17
CA THR A 99 10.43 1.34 3.15
C THR A 99 10.61 2.81 3.54
N GLY A 100 10.20 3.23 4.75
CA GLY A 100 10.29 4.62 5.20
C GLY A 100 9.37 5.58 4.44
N LYS A 101 8.32 5.08 3.79
CA LYS A 101 7.42 5.89 2.96
C LYS A 101 6.27 6.47 3.78
N THR A 102 5.94 7.75 3.51
CA THR A 102 4.80 8.40 4.16
C THR A 102 3.50 7.94 3.51
N VAL A 103 2.60 7.36 4.29
CA VAL A 103 1.32 6.84 3.78
C VAL A 103 0.28 7.94 3.66
N VAL A 104 -0.42 7.98 2.52
CA VAL A 104 -1.54 8.89 2.26
C VAL A 104 -2.78 8.07 1.90
N PRO A 105 -3.73 7.89 2.84
CA PRO A 105 -4.91 7.06 2.65
C PRO A 105 -6.04 7.85 1.96
N VAL A 106 -6.03 7.88 0.62
CA VAL A 106 -7.14 8.45 -0.17
C VAL A 106 -8.37 7.55 -0.11
N CYS A 107 -8.16 6.23 -0.12
CA CYS A 107 -9.25 5.26 0.03
C CYS A 107 -9.79 5.26 1.48
N PRO A 108 -11.13 5.33 1.67
CA PRO A 108 -11.74 5.31 3.00
C PRO A 108 -11.50 3.99 3.75
N VAL A 109 -11.28 2.87 3.05
CA VAL A 109 -10.97 1.57 3.66
C VAL A 109 -9.64 1.64 4.41
N VAL A 110 -8.60 2.17 3.76
CA VAL A 110 -7.26 2.34 4.35
C VAL A 110 -7.32 3.34 5.50
N ARG A 111 -8.01 4.46 5.30
CA ARG A 111 -8.19 5.47 6.34
C ARG A 111 -8.88 4.90 7.58
N GLY A 112 -9.96 4.14 7.39
CA GLY A 112 -10.70 3.51 8.48
C GLY A 112 -9.90 2.43 9.20
N TRP A 113 -8.89 1.84 8.56
CA TRP A 113 -7.94 0.94 9.21
C TRP A 113 -6.95 1.73 10.08
N LEU A 114 -6.31 2.78 9.53
CA LEU A 114 -5.38 3.65 10.26
C LEU A 114 -6.02 4.38 11.45
N ASP A 115 -7.32 4.64 11.38
CA ASP A 115 -8.08 5.25 12.49
C ASP A 115 -8.32 4.26 13.65
N LYS A 116 -8.42 2.96 13.34
CA LYS A 116 -8.73 1.90 14.31
C LYS A 116 -7.49 1.17 14.84
N HIS A 117 -6.40 1.21 14.09
CA HIS A 117 -5.17 0.48 14.36
C HIS A 117 -4.00 1.44 14.50
N ASP A 118 -3.11 1.16 15.44
CA ASP A 118 -1.88 1.93 15.61
C ASP A 118 -0.91 1.58 14.47
N TYR A 119 -0.57 2.57 13.66
CA TYR A 119 0.38 2.41 12.57
C TYR A 119 1.73 2.98 12.99
N GLU A 120 2.75 2.12 12.96
CA GLU A 120 4.10 2.44 13.43
C GLU A 120 4.85 3.43 12.51
N GLY A 121 4.40 3.57 11.27
CA GLY A 121 5.02 4.46 10.28
C GLY A 121 4.41 5.86 10.22
N THR A 122 4.97 6.70 9.35
CA THR A 122 4.45 8.04 9.10
C THR A 122 3.27 7.99 8.14
N TRP A 123 2.16 8.63 8.50
CA TRP A 123 1.02 8.83 7.62
C TRP A 123 0.41 10.22 7.82
N ARG A 124 -0.31 10.69 6.80
CA ARG A 124 -1.04 11.97 6.85
C ARG A 124 -2.34 11.88 6.09
N HIS A 125 -3.27 12.80 6.36
CA HIS A 125 -4.48 12.90 5.57
C HIS A 125 -4.21 13.36 4.13
N PRO A 126 -4.95 12.82 3.13
CA PRO A 126 -4.92 13.33 1.77
C PRO A 126 -5.46 14.76 1.71
N THR A 127 -4.85 15.57 0.85
CA THR A 127 -5.24 16.94 0.52
C THR A 127 -5.80 17.00 -0.90
N ASP A 128 -6.47 18.09 -1.26
CA ASP A 128 -6.97 18.31 -2.62
C ASP A 128 -5.88 18.21 -3.68
N LYS A 129 -4.66 18.63 -3.35
CA LYS A 129 -3.48 18.51 -4.22
C LYS A 129 -3.15 17.05 -4.53
N ASP A 130 -3.28 16.16 -3.55
CA ASP A 130 -3.00 14.73 -3.74
C ASP A 130 -4.04 14.09 -4.66
N ILE A 131 -5.32 14.44 -4.48
CA ILE A 131 -6.40 13.96 -5.33
C ILE A 131 -6.24 14.47 -6.75
N ALA A 132 -5.90 15.75 -6.92
CA ALA A 132 -5.65 16.35 -8.23
C ALA A 132 -4.45 15.67 -8.94
N TRP A 133 -3.34 15.49 -8.22
CA TRP A 133 -2.16 14.79 -8.74
C TRP A 133 -2.48 13.35 -9.12
N LEU A 134 -3.18 12.61 -8.24
CA LEU A 134 -3.59 11.23 -8.47
C LEU A 134 -4.45 11.11 -9.73
N ARG A 135 -5.45 11.99 -9.89
CA ARG A 135 -6.28 12.02 -11.09
C ARG A 135 -5.46 12.27 -12.35
N ALA A 136 -4.50 13.18 -12.31
CA ALA A 136 -3.60 13.43 -13.44
C ALA A 136 -2.70 12.22 -13.73
N ALA A 137 -2.14 11.58 -12.70
CA ALA A 137 -1.27 10.40 -12.83
C ALA A 137 -2.00 9.16 -13.34
N LEU A 138 -3.29 9.00 -12.98
CA LEU A 138 -4.14 7.90 -13.46
C LEU A 138 -4.80 8.21 -14.82
N GLY A 139 -5.06 9.48 -15.11
CA GLY A 139 -5.79 9.95 -16.29
C GLY A 139 -4.92 10.31 -17.49
N GLY A 140 -3.59 10.16 -17.40
CA GLY A 140 -2.67 10.40 -18.51
C GLY A 140 -2.74 9.30 -19.57
N GLN A 141 -3.69 9.41 -20.51
CA GLN A 141 -3.61 8.84 -21.86
C GLN A 141 -3.14 9.91 -22.84
#